data_AF-A0A7R8ZVW7-F1
#
_entry.id   AF-A0A7R8ZVW7-F1
#
_cell.length_a   1.000
_cell.length_b   1.000
_cell.length_c   1.000
_cell.angle_alpha   90.00
_cell.angle_beta   90.00
_cell.angle_gamma   90.00
#
_symmetry.space_group_name_H-M   'P 1'
#
loop_
_entity.id
_entity.type
_entity.pdbx_description
1 polymer ?
#
loop_
_entity_poly.entity_id
_entity_poly.type
_entity_poly.pdbx_seq_one_letter_code
_entity_poly.pdbx_strand_id
1 'polypeptide(L)'
;AIDGVIIASATPTHADLIIRACDAGKAIFCEKPIDLDIERVRAVVAHIDASGQLCQLGFNRRFDPQFRDLHRQLRDGRVGDIEQVIISSRDPAPPPIGYIKESGGLFRDMMIHDFDMARWLTGSEFVEVIARGSCLVDPAIGDAGDVDAAMVLMKTADGRLVHINNSRRCSYGYDQRIEVFGSAGMLQAQNVLESRLRFAGEAGQVDAKPCRHSRLPPLPTSSIAMPCALPECVVLARSVPLAPPA
;
A
#
# COMPACT_ATOMS: atom_id res chain seq x y z
N ALA A 1 -10.81 -29.17 -11.22
CA ALA A 1 -11.01 -27.90 -11.93
C ALA A 1 -10.26 -26.80 -11.18
N ILE A 2 -9.99 -25.65 -11.80
CA ILE A 2 -9.36 -24.48 -11.15
C ILE A 2 -10.45 -23.44 -10.86
N ASP A 3 -10.52 -22.96 -9.63
CA ASP A 3 -11.57 -22.05 -9.13
C ASP A 3 -11.16 -20.57 -9.14
N GLY A 4 -9.86 -20.27 -9.13
CA GLY A 4 -9.34 -18.91 -9.16
C GLY A 4 -7.89 -18.85 -9.62
N VAL A 5 -7.41 -17.63 -9.87
CA VAL A 5 -6.07 -17.34 -10.36
C VAL A 5 -5.37 -16.29 -9.50
N ILE A 6 -4.05 -16.45 -9.35
CA ILE A 6 -3.16 -15.45 -8.75
C ILE A 6 -2.29 -14.90 -9.89
N ILE A 7 -2.49 -13.64 -10.21
CA ILE A 7 -1.73 -12.91 -11.22
C ILE A 7 -0.63 -12.13 -10.51
N ALA A 8 0.59 -12.68 -10.55
CA ALA A 8 1.79 -12.08 -9.98
C ALA A 8 2.94 -12.04 -11.02
N SER A 9 2.56 -11.95 -12.30
CA SER A 9 3.47 -11.78 -13.43
C SER A 9 3.94 -10.32 -13.54
N ALA A 10 4.64 -9.96 -14.63
CA ALA A 10 5.05 -8.57 -14.84
C ALA A 10 3.84 -7.65 -15.09
N THR A 11 3.88 -6.42 -14.58
CA THR A 11 2.79 -5.41 -14.65
C THR A 11 2.10 -5.30 -16.02
N PRO A 12 2.81 -5.27 -17.17
CA PRO A 12 2.15 -5.12 -18.48
C PRO A 12 1.15 -6.24 -18.82
N THR A 13 1.25 -7.39 -18.14
CA THR A 13 0.39 -8.55 -18.38
C THR A 13 -0.88 -8.56 -17.53
N HIS A 14 -0.95 -7.75 -16.47
CA HIS A 14 -2.00 -7.82 -15.46
C HIS A 14 -3.40 -7.59 -16.05
N ALA A 15 -3.62 -6.48 -16.75
CA ALA A 15 -4.90 -6.13 -17.37
C ALA A 15 -5.46 -7.25 -18.27
N ASP A 16 -4.65 -7.78 -19.19
CA ASP A 16 -5.10 -8.82 -20.11
C ASP A 16 -5.39 -10.14 -19.40
N LEU A 17 -4.58 -10.48 -18.38
CA LEU A 17 -4.80 -11.69 -17.60
C LEU A 17 -6.04 -11.59 -16.71
N ILE A 18 -6.35 -10.41 -16.16
CA ILE A 18 -7.59 -10.15 -15.43
C ILE A 18 -8.79 -10.37 -16.35
N ILE A 19 -8.81 -9.74 -17.52
CA ILE A 19 -9.90 -9.86 -18.49
C ILE A 19 -10.12 -11.33 -18.86
N ARG A 20 -9.05 -12.06 -19.19
CA ARG A 20 -9.13 -13.49 -19.52
C ARG A 20 -9.64 -14.34 -18.37
N ALA A 21 -9.31 -14.01 -17.13
CA ALA A 21 -9.79 -14.72 -15.96
C ALA A 21 -11.27 -14.44 -15.69
N CYS A 22 -11.72 -13.20 -15.90
CA CYS A 22 -13.13 -12.82 -15.90
C CYS A 22 -13.92 -13.64 -16.93
N ASP A 23 -13.44 -13.69 -18.18
CA ASP A 23 -14.08 -14.42 -19.27
C ASP A 23 -14.15 -15.93 -19.00
N ALA A 24 -13.17 -16.46 -18.26
CA ALA A 24 -13.12 -17.85 -17.83
C ALA A 24 -13.94 -18.15 -16.56
N GLY A 25 -14.64 -17.16 -15.99
CA GLY A 25 -15.44 -17.30 -14.77
C GLY A 25 -14.60 -17.69 -13.54
N LYS A 26 -13.40 -17.10 -13.40
CA LYS A 26 -12.47 -17.38 -12.29
C LYS A 26 -12.45 -16.22 -11.30
N ALA A 27 -12.33 -16.55 -10.02
CA ALA A 27 -11.95 -15.57 -9.01
C ALA A 27 -10.50 -15.12 -9.24
N ILE A 28 -10.22 -13.84 -8.97
CA ILE A 28 -8.96 -13.19 -9.35
C ILE A 28 -8.33 -12.55 -8.12
N PHE A 29 -7.06 -12.87 -7.89
CA PHE A 29 -6.16 -12.03 -7.12
C PHE A 29 -5.10 -11.50 -8.09
N CYS A 30 -4.89 -10.18 -8.14
CA CYS A 30 -3.86 -9.57 -8.97
C CYS A 30 -2.94 -8.70 -8.13
N GLU A 31 -1.63 -8.88 -8.29
CA GLU A 31 -0.65 -7.94 -7.74
C GLU A 31 -0.83 -6.54 -8.32
N LYS A 32 -0.34 -5.54 -7.58
CA LYS A 32 -0.39 -4.14 -8.01
C LYS A 32 0.61 -3.87 -9.15
N PRO A 33 0.38 -2.81 -9.93
CA PRO A 33 -0.90 -2.17 -10.23
C PRO A 33 -1.68 -2.98 -11.28
N ILE A 34 -2.96 -2.62 -11.55
CA ILE A 34 -3.71 -3.23 -12.68
C ILE A 34 -3.02 -2.93 -14.01
N ASP A 35 -2.69 -1.65 -14.22
CA ASP A 35 -1.98 -1.14 -15.39
C ASP A 35 -1.40 0.25 -15.04
N LEU A 36 -0.52 0.78 -15.88
CA LEU A 36 0.00 2.14 -15.75
C LEU A 36 -0.85 3.18 -16.49
N ASP A 37 -1.71 2.74 -17.42
CA ASP A 37 -2.67 3.57 -18.14
C ASP A 37 -4.04 3.56 -17.45
N ILE A 38 -4.52 4.73 -17.03
CA ILE A 38 -5.80 4.88 -16.31
C ILE A 38 -7.02 4.51 -17.15
N GLU A 39 -7.02 4.75 -18.46
CA GLU A 39 -8.16 4.38 -19.31
C GLU A 39 -8.25 2.87 -19.47
N ARG A 40 -7.09 2.20 -19.56
CA ARG A 40 -7.01 0.75 -19.54
C ARG A 40 -7.48 0.17 -18.20
N VAL A 41 -7.08 0.78 -17.07
CA VAL A 41 -7.59 0.40 -15.75
C VAL A 41 -9.11 0.53 -15.69
N ARG A 42 -9.69 1.63 -16.17
CA ARG A 42 -11.15 1.84 -16.20
C ARG A 42 -11.87 0.77 -17.03
N ALA A 43 -11.33 0.43 -18.19
CA ALA A 43 -11.88 -0.62 -19.03
C ALA A 43 -11.85 -2.00 -18.33
N VAL A 44 -10.74 -2.34 -17.66
CA VAL A 44 -10.62 -3.58 -16.88
C VAL A 44 -11.63 -3.62 -15.73
N VAL A 45 -11.78 -2.52 -14.98
CA VAL A 45 -12.76 -2.44 -13.89
C VAL A 45 -14.19 -2.62 -14.39
N ALA A 46 -14.56 -1.95 -15.49
CA ALA A 46 -15.87 -2.13 -16.10
C ALA A 46 -16.11 -3.58 -16.56
N HIS A 47 -15.07 -4.27 -17.04
CA HIS A 47 -15.14 -5.67 -17.43
C HIS A 47 -15.34 -6.60 -16.21
N ILE A 48 -14.60 -6.36 -15.12
CA ILE A 48 -14.79 -7.08 -13.85
C ILE A 48 -16.24 -6.93 -13.38
N ASP A 49 -16.75 -5.70 -13.33
CA ASP A 49 -18.12 -5.41 -12.88
C ASP A 49 -19.16 -6.13 -13.74
N ALA A 50 -18.99 -6.12 -15.06
CA ALA A 50 -19.88 -6.82 -15.99
C ALA A 50 -19.81 -8.35 -15.87
N SER A 51 -18.63 -8.90 -15.53
CA SER A 51 -18.42 -10.35 -15.39
C SER A 51 -19.01 -10.94 -14.10
N GLY A 52 -19.25 -10.11 -13.09
CA GLY A 52 -19.65 -10.53 -11.75
C GLY A 52 -18.61 -11.37 -11.00
N GLN A 53 -17.38 -11.49 -11.52
CA GLN A 53 -16.30 -12.22 -10.88
C GLN A 53 -15.69 -11.43 -9.73
N LEU A 54 -15.21 -12.14 -8.71
CA LEU A 54 -14.45 -11.54 -7.62
C LEU A 54 -13.05 -11.18 -8.11
N CYS A 55 -12.64 -9.92 -7.92
CA CYS A 55 -11.28 -9.47 -8.18
C CYS A 55 -10.73 -8.69 -6.99
N GLN A 56 -9.61 -9.14 -6.43
CA GLN A 56 -8.89 -8.48 -5.35
C GLN A 56 -7.52 -8.01 -5.84
N LEU A 57 -7.17 -6.77 -5.52
CA LEU A 57 -5.83 -6.24 -5.75
C LEU A 57 -4.88 -6.47 -4.56
N GLY A 58 -3.60 -6.65 -4.87
CA GLY A 58 -2.50 -6.93 -3.95
C GLY A 58 -2.06 -5.78 -3.06
N PHE A 59 -3.00 -5.01 -2.48
CA PHE A 59 -2.68 -4.03 -1.42
C PHE A 59 -2.50 -4.73 -0.07
N ASN A 60 -1.46 -5.55 0.03
CA ASN A 60 -1.20 -6.45 1.15
C ASN A 60 -1.07 -5.74 2.50
N ARG A 61 -0.65 -4.47 2.53
CA ARG A 61 -0.49 -3.68 3.78
C ARG A 61 -1.80 -3.53 4.56
N ARG A 62 -2.97 -3.55 3.92
CA ARG A 62 -4.27 -3.53 4.64
C ARG A 62 -4.48 -4.75 5.55
N PHE A 63 -3.74 -5.84 5.31
CA PHE A 63 -3.80 -7.09 6.07
C PHE A 63 -2.67 -7.22 7.10
N ASP A 64 -1.78 -6.22 7.21
CA ASP A 64 -0.85 -6.14 8.33
C ASP A 64 -1.65 -6.02 9.65
N PRO A 65 -1.37 -6.82 10.69
CA PRO A 65 -2.14 -6.81 11.93
C PRO A 65 -2.12 -5.46 12.63
N GLN A 66 -1.00 -4.73 12.59
CA GLN A 66 -0.90 -3.41 13.22
C GLN A 66 -1.72 -2.38 12.44
N PHE A 67 -1.63 -2.38 11.11
CA PHE A 67 -2.41 -1.44 10.30
C PHE A 67 -3.91 -1.75 10.34
N ARG A 68 -4.28 -3.04 10.39
CA ARG A 68 -5.67 -3.48 10.58
C ARG A 68 -6.21 -3.11 11.95
N ASP A 69 -5.41 -3.27 13.01
CA ASP A 69 -5.79 -2.86 14.36
C ASP A 69 -5.95 -1.33 14.47
N LEU A 70 -5.01 -0.58 13.88
CA LEU A 70 -5.08 0.88 13.76
C LEU A 70 -6.37 1.30 13.04
N HIS A 71 -6.65 0.78 11.84
CA HIS A 71 -7.86 1.10 11.10
C HIS A 71 -9.15 0.71 11.86
N ARG A 72 -9.18 -0.44 12.56
CA ARG A 72 -10.33 -0.81 13.42
C ARG A 72 -10.54 0.25 14.51
N GLN A 73 -9.50 0.63 15.25
CA GLN A 73 -9.62 1.61 16.32
C GLN A 73 -10.03 3.00 15.82
N LEU A 74 -9.59 3.40 14.61
CA LEU A 74 -10.09 4.64 13.98
C LEU A 74 -11.60 4.56 13.74
N ARG A 75 -12.10 3.44 13.20
CA ARG A 75 -13.54 3.23 12.98
C ARG A 75 -14.35 3.16 14.28
N ASP A 76 -13.72 2.70 15.36
CA ASP A 76 -14.31 2.70 16.70
C ASP A 76 -14.32 4.10 17.34
N GLY A 77 -13.86 5.15 16.63
CA GLY A 77 -13.86 6.54 17.09
C GLY A 77 -12.77 6.84 18.13
N ARG A 78 -11.74 5.98 18.25
CA ARG A 78 -10.72 6.07 19.31
C ARG A 78 -9.96 7.40 19.33
N VAL A 79 -9.81 8.05 18.17
CA VAL A 79 -9.14 9.35 18.01
C VAL A 79 -10.09 10.50 17.72
N GLY A 80 -11.41 10.28 17.79
CA GLY A 80 -12.40 11.28 17.38
C GLY A 80 -12.35 11.55 15.87
N ASP A 81 -12.48 12.82 15.51
CA ASP A 81 -12.40 13.26 14.11
C ASP A 81 -10.95 13.28 13.65
N ILE A 82 -10.63 12.56 12.58
CA ILE A 82 -9.27 12.55 12.01
C ILE A 82 -8.95 13.93 11.45
N GLU A 83 -7.81 14.49 11.84
CA GLU A 83 -7.32 15.80 11.40
C GLU A 83 -6.08 15.66 10.51
N GLN A 84 -5.13 14.80 10.91
CA GLN A 84 -3.84 14.62 10.22
C GLN A 84 -3.42 13.15 10.16
N VAL A 85 -2.84 12.76 9.02
CA VAL A 85 -2.22 11.44 8.83
C VAL A 85 -0.79 11.59 8.32
N ILE A 86 0.15 10.88 8.92
CA ILE A 86 1.55 10.81 8.47
C ILE A 86 1.89 9.36 8.14
N ILE A 87 2.39 9.12 6.92
CA ILE A 87 2.83 7.80 6.45
C ILE A 87 4.32 7.91 6.06
N SER A 88 5.15 7.12 6.73
CA SER A 88 6.57 6.99 6.42
C SER A 88 6.86 5.61 5.88
N SER A 89 7.30 5.55 4.62
CA SER A 89 7.53 4.30 3.90
C SER A 89 8.88 4.32 3.20
N ARG A 90 9.87 3.59 3.73
CA ARG A 90 11.26 3.56 3.20
C ARG A 90 11.71 2.13 3.00
N ASP A 91 12.29 1.86 1.84
CA ASP A 91 12.85 0.55 1.50
C ASP A 91 14.32 0.47 1.93
N PRO A 92 14.84 -0.73 2.25
CA PRO A 92 16.24 -0.88 2.66
C PRO A 92 17.22 -0.58 1.51
N ALA A 93 16.82 -0.82 0.26
CA ALA A 93 17.63 -0.59 -0.93
C ALA A 93 16.73 -0.40 -2.18
N PRO A 94 17.20 0.35 -3.20
CA PRO A 94 16.47 0.52 -4.45
C PRO A 94 16.37 -0.82 -5.23
N PRO A 95 15.34 -1.00 -6.06
CA PRO A 95 15.28 -2.11 -6.99
C PRO A 95 16.31 -1.94 -8.13
N PRO A 96 16.61 -3.00 -8.91
CA PRO A 96 17.51 -2.90 -10.06
C PRO A 96 17.04 -1.87 -11.10
N ILE A 97 17.97 -1.17 -11.75
CA ILE A 97 17.66 -0.11 -12.73
C ILE A 97 16.78 -0.60 -13.89
N GLY A 98 16.97 -1.86 -14.32
CA GLY A 98 16.11 -2.46 -15.35
C GLY A 98 14.63 -2.47 -14.96
N TYR A 99 14.33 -2.77 -13.69
CA TYR A 99 12.97 -2.72 -13.15
C TYR A 99 12.45 -1.27 -13.06
N ILE A 100 13.29 -0.33 -12.60
CA ILE A 100 12.90 1.09 -12.44
C ILE A 100 12.37 1.67 -13.75
N LYS A 101 13.03 1.39 -14.87
CA LYS A 101 12.65 1.85 -16.22
C LYS A 101 11.23 1.41 -16.62
N GLU A 102 10.75 0.28 -16.10
CA GLU A 102 9.44 -0.28 -16.43
C GLU A 102 8.39 -0.08 -15.31
N SER A 103 8.82 0.41 -14.14
CA SER A 103 8.00 0.47 -12.92
C SER A 103 6.91 1.56 -12.95
N GLY A 104 7.02 2.53 -13.85
CA GLY A 104 6.19 3.74 -13.86
C GLY A 104 6.63 4.82 -12.85
N GLY A 105 7.76 4.60 -12.18
CA GLY A 105 8.41 5.55 -11.26
C GLY A 105 7.96 5.39 -9.80
N LEU A 106 8.69 6.04 -8.88
CA LEU A 106 8.50 5.92 -7.43
C LEU A 106 7.05 6.12 -6.98
N PHE A 107 6.32 7.07 -7.57
CA PHE A 107 4.93 7.35 -7.22
C PHE A 107 3.97 6.19 -7.56
N ARG A 108 4.21 5.49 -8.67
CA ARG A 108 3.33 4.40 -9.16
C ARG A 108 3.74 3.03 -8.63
N ASP A 109 5.03 2.85 -8.39
CA ASP A 109 5.57 1.57 -7.92
C ASP A 109 5.58 1.45 -6.39
N MET A 110 6.06 2.47 -5.70
CA MET A 110 6.27 2.44 -4.24
C MET A 110 5.13 3.14 -3.50
N MET A 111 4.89 4.42 -3.83
CA MET A 111 3.94 5.27 -3.11
C MET A 111 2.47 4.85 -3.33
N ILE A 112 2.19 4.01 -4.32
CA ILE A 112 0.84 3.46 -4.57
C ILE A 112 0.26 2.76 -3.34
N HIS A 113 1.09 2.06 -2.55
CA HIS A 113 0.66 1.46 -1.29
C HIS A 113 0.30 2.51 -0.24
N ASP A 114 0.98 3.65 -0.25
CA ASP A 114 0.75 4.74 0.69
C ASP A 114 -0.49 5.55 0.31
N PHE A 115 -0.76 5.75 -0.98
CA PHE A 115 -2.02 6.32 -1.47
C PHE A 115 -3.22 5.44 -1.12
N ASP A 116 -3.09 4.13 -1.31
CA ASP A 116 -4.10 3.15 -0.93
C ASP A 116 -4.37 3.15 0.58
N MET A 117 -3.31 3.19 1.38
CA MET A 117 -3.37 3.24 2.84
C MET A 117 -3.99 4.56 3.32
N ALA A 118 -3.59 5.70 2.76
CA ALA A 118 -4.15 7.00 3.10
C ALA A 118 -5.66 7.03 2.88
N ARG A 119 -6.14 6.59 1.70
CA ARG A 119 -7.59 6.49 1.40
C ARG A 119 -8.31 5.54 2.36
N TRP A 120 -7.69 4.41 2.67
CA TRP A 120 -8.28 3.42 3.58
C TRP A 120 -8.42 3.93 5.00
N LEU A 121 -7.43 4.67 5.52
CA LEU A 121 -7.44 5.22 6.86
C LEU A 121 -8.36 6.42 7.03
N THR A 122 -8.38 7.32 6.03
CA THR A 122 -9.21 8.53 6.11
C THR A 122 -10.66 8.27 5.77
N GLY A 123 -10.97 7.22 5.00
CA GLY A 123 -12.30 6.95 4.48
C GLY A 123 -12.86 8.05 3.58
N SER A 124 -12.00 8.94 3.06
CA SER A 124 -12.37 10.13 2.30
C SER A 124 -11.48 10.28 1.07
N GLU A 125 -12.06 10.79 -0.02
CA GLU A 125 -11.35 10.99 -1.29
C GLU A 125 -10.48 12.24 -1.26
N PHE A 126 -9.36 12.18 -1.98
CA PHE A 126 -8.40 13.28 -2.09
C PHE A 126 -8.74 14.20 -3.25
N VAL A 127 -8.70 15.51 -3.00
CA VAL A 127 -9.03 16.55 -3.99
C VAL A 127 -7.83 17.43 -4.35
N GLU A 128 -6.74 17.35 -3.57
CA GLU A 128 -5.52 18.11 -3.81
C GLU A 128 -4.29 17.27 -3.45
N VAL A 129 -3.25 17.36 -4.29
CA VAL A 129 -1.97 16.68 -4.11
C VAL A 129 -0.83 17.63 -4.49
N ILE A 130 0.15 17.80 -3.60
CA ILE A 130 1.37 18.56 -3.83
C ILE A 130 2.56 17.62 -3.59
N ALA A 131 3.35 17.37 -4.65
CA ALA A 131 4.49 16.46 -4.59
C ALA A 131 5.82 17.19 -4.81
N ARG A 132 6.87 16.69 -4.15
CA ARG A 132 8.28 17.02 -4.42
C ARG A 132 9.08 15.72 -4.44
N GLY A 133 9.99 15.60 -5.39
CA GLY A 133 10.87 14.45 -5.55
C GLY A 133 12.30 14.87 -5.87
N SER A 134 13.26 14.03 -5.54
CA SER A 134 14.68 14.23 -5.84
C SER A 134 15.38 12.87 -5.99
N CYS A 135 16.51 12.88 -6.70
CA CYS A 135 17.42 11.74 -6.81
C CYS A 135 18.62 11.97 -5.87
N LEU A 136 18.60 11.33 -4.69
CA LEU A 136 19.53 11.52 -3.57
C LEU A 136 20.24 10.22 -3.15
N VAL A 137 19.82 9.07 -3.67
CA VAL A 137 20.31 7.74 -3.30
C VAL A 137 21.27 7.19 -4.34
N ASP A 138 20.85 7.09 -5.59
CA ASP A 138 21.62 6.51 -6.70
C ASP A 138 21.38 7.33 -7.98
N PRO A 139 22.40 8.04 -8.51
CA PRO A 139 22.28 8.83 -9.73
C PRO A 139 21.71 8.07 -10.93
N ALA A 140 21.95 6.75 -11.03
CA ALA A 140 21.43 5.93 -12.12
C ALA A 140 19.88 5.87 -12.16
N ILE A 141 19.22 6.15 -11.03
CA ILE A 141 17.76 6.28 -10.94
C ILE A 141 17.31 7.57 -11.63
N GLY A 142 18.01 8.67 -11.37
CA GLY A 142 17.79 9.96 -12.03
C GLY A 142 18.07 9.89 -13.54
N ASP A 143 19.14 9.21 -13.95
CA ASP A 143 19.46 8.97 -15.36
C ASP A 143 18.39 8.11 -16.06
N ALA A 144 17.67 7.27 -15.31
CA ALA A 144 16.51 6.51 -15.80
C ALA A 144 15.20 7.31 -15.82
N GLY A 145 15.22 8.58 -15.38
CA GLY A 145 14.05 9.47 -15.37
C GLY A 145 13.14 9.34 -14.15
N ASP A 146 13.62 8.76 -13.04
CA ASP A 146 12.85 8.59 -11.80
C ASP A 146 13.49 9.34 -10.62
N VAL A 147 12.76 9.42 -9.50
CA VAL A 147 13.23 9.96 -8.21
C VAL A 147 13.35 8.83 -7.19
N ASP A 148 14.21 9.01 -6.18
CA ASP A 148 14.45 7.97 -5.15
C ASP A 148 14.12 8.44 -3.73
N ALA A 149 13.77 9.72 -3.58
CA ALA A 149 13.23 10.33 -2.37
C ALA A 149 12.09 11.28 -2.75
N ALA A 150 10.95 11.16 -2.08
CA ALA A 150 9.78 12.00 -2.36
C ALA A 150 8.98 12.31 -1.10
N MET A 151 8.33 13.47 -1.10
CA MET A 151 7.35 13.90 -0.10
C MET A 151 6.09 14.39 -0.81
N VAL A 152 4.93 14.03 -0.26
CA VAL A 152 3.64 14.41 -0.79
C VAL A 152 2.75 14.92 0.34
N LEU A 153 2.11 16.06 0.12
CA LEU A 153 1.02 16.58 0.92
C LEU A 153 -0.29 16.40 0.15
N MET A 154 -1.33 15.94 0.82
CA MET A 154 -2.66 15.72 0.23
C MET A 154 -3.75 16.29 1.12
N LYS A 155 -4.86 16.67 0.52
CA LYS A 155 -6.06 17.15 1.23
C LYS A 155 -7.28 16.37 0.78
N THR A 156 -8.07 15.89 1.73
CA THR A 156 -9.35 15.23 1.44
C THR A 156 -10.46 16.23 1.12
N ALA A 157 -11.56 15.77 0.53
CA ALA A 157 -12.72 16.61 0.22
C ALA A 157 -13.31 17.32 1.45
N ASP A 158 -13.19 16.69 2.62
CA ASP A 158 -13.62 17.20 3.92
C ASP A 158 -12.49 17.90 4.73
N GLY A 159 -11.35 18.18 4.09
CA GLY A 159 -10.32 19.08 4.62
C GLY A 159 -9.24 18.44 5.51
N ARG A 160 -9.26 17.12 5.71
CA ARG A 160 -8.19 16.40 6.43
C ARG A 160 -6.88 16.45 5.64
N LEU A 161 -5.75 16.51 6.35
CA LEU A 161 -4.43 16.63 5.74
C LEU A 161 -3.63 15.33 5.87
N VAL A 162 -2.91 14.97 4.81
CA VAL A 162 -2.08 13.77 4.79
C VAL A 162 -0.69 14.08 4.27
N HIS A 163 0.34 13.60 4.97
CA HIS A 163 1.73 13.66 4.53
C HIS A 163 2.26 12.23 4.30
N ILE A 164 2.80 11.97 3.11
CA ILE A 164 3.52 10.74 2.77
C ILE A 164 4.98 11.08 2.47
N ASN A 165 5.93 10.35 3.07
CA ASN A 165 7.35 10.45 2.72
C ASN A 165 7.95 9.10 2.35
N ASN A 166 8.59 9.03 1.18
CA ASN A 166 9.26 7.85 0.69
C ASN A 166 10.76 8.03 0.50
N SER A 167 11.50 6.93 0.68
CA SER A 167 12.88 6.80 0.20
C SER A 167 13.18 5.37 -0.21
N ARG A 168 13.89 5.20 -1.32
CA ARG A 168 14.37 3.90 -1.79
C ARG A 168 15.53 3.33 -0.96
N ARG A 169 16.09 4.09 0.00
CA ARG A 169 17.16 3.60 0.89
C ARG A 169 16.92 3.99 2.33
N CYS A 170 17.04 3.00 3.20
CA CYS A 170 16.93 3.14 4.64
C CYS A 170 17.96 2.24 5.32
N SER A 171 19.02 2.85 5.86
CA SER A 171 20.20 2.11 6.38
C SER A 171 19.88 1.19 7.56
N TYR A 172 18.80 1.45 8.27
CA TYR A 172 18.37 0.67 9.43
C TYR A 172 17.33 -0.42 9.10
N GLY A 173 16.87 -0.56 7.86
CA GLY A 173 15.89 -1.57 7.46
C GLY A 173 14.62 -0.96 6.88
N TYR A 174 13.52 -1.72 6.82
CA TYR A 174 12.24 -1.14 6.41
C TYR A 174 11.76 -0.13 7.46
N ASP A 175 11.29 1.02 6.98
CA ASP A 175 10.56 1.99 7.79
C ASP A 175 9.15 2.10 7.24
N GLN A 176 8.15 1.60 7.97
CA GLN A 176 6.74 1.52 7.58
C GLN A 176 5.89 1.95 8.78
N ARG A 177 5.84 3.26 9.02
CA ARG A 177 5.16 3.85 10.16
C ARG A 177 3.97 4.67 9.71
N ILE A 178 2.94 4.65 10.54
CA ILE A 178 1.71 5.42 10.35
C ILE A 178 1.38 6.12 11.66
N GLU A 179 1.02 7.39 11.56
CA GLU A 179 0.50 8.19 12.66
C GLU A 179 -0.81 8.84 12.22
N VAL A 180 -1.85 8.71 13.05
CA VAL A 180 -3.15 9.33 12.80
C VAL A 180 -3.54 10.13 14.04
N PHE A 181 -3.59 11.44 13.86
CA PHE A 181 -3.97 12.41 14.88
C PHE A 181 -5.40 12.92 14.61
N GLY A 182 -6.18 13.03 15.68
CA GLY A 182 -7.54 13.54 15.64
C GLY A 182 -7.96 14.21 16.94
N SER A 183 -9.19 14.70 16.96
CA SER A 183 -9.71 15.57 18.01
C SER A 183 -9.70 14.96 19.43
N ALA A 184 -9.66 13.62 19.55
CA ALA A 184 -9.64 12.92 20.84
C ALA A 184 -8.34 12.16 21.12
N GLY A 185 -7.33 12.22 20.25
CA GLY A 185 -6.03 11.60 20.50
C GLY A 185 -5.25 11.20 19.25
N MET A 186 -4.34 10.24 19.43
CA MET A 186 -3.45 9.78 18.36
C MET A 186 -3.23 8.27 18.44
N LEU A 187 -3.20 7.62 17.28
CA LEU A 187 -2.73 6.24 17.12
C LEU A 187 -1.48 6.23 16.27
N GLN A 188 -0.53 5.37 16.63
CA GLN A 188 0.72 5.20 15.89
C GLN A 188 1.03 3.71 15.71
N ALA A 189 1.26 3.29 14.46
CA ALA A 189 1.83 1.99 14.13
C ALA A 189 3.35 2.13 13.96
N GLN A 190 4.10 1.39 14.78
CA GLN A 190 5.57 1.41 14.78
C GLN A 190 6.16 0.22 14.02
N ASN A 191 7.45 0.31 13.68
CA ASN A 191 8.15 -0.77 13.01
C ASN A 191 8.21 -2.02 13.90
N VAL A 192 7.92 -3.18 13.33
CA VAL A 192 8.18 -4.47 13.98
C VAL A 192 9.68 -4.75 13.91
N LEU A 193 10.28 -5.09 15.04
CA LEU A 193 11.69 -5.49 15.10
C LEU A 193 11.84 -6.99 14.80
N GLU A 194 12.96 -7.38 14.20
CA GLU A 194 13.31 -8.78 13.89
C GLU A 194 13.28 -9.68 15.14
N SER A 195 13.58 -9.09 16.30
CA SER A 195 13.53 -9.75 17.60
C SER A 195 13.23 -8.72 18.69
N ARG A 196 12.72 -9.19 19.83
CA ARG A 196 12.59 -8.38 21.07
C ARG A 196 13.86 -8.42 21.93
N LEU A 197 14.93 -9.06 21.44
CA LEU A 197 16.22 -9.09 22.11
C LEU A 197 16.83 -7.68 22.13
N ARG A 198 17.29 -7.28 23.31
CA ARG A 198 17.93 -5.99 23.57
C ARG A 198 19.26 -6.22 24.25
N PHE A 199 20.32 -5.64 23.71
CA PHE A 199 21.61 -5.54 24.38
C PHE A 199 21.63 -4.31 25.29
N ALA A 200 22.14 -4.46 26.51
CA ALA A 200 22.38 -3.36 27.44
C ALA A 200 23.72 -3.57 28.16
N GLY A 201 24.68 -2.67 27.92
CA GLY A 201 26.01 -2.72 28.54
C GLY A 201 26.72 -1.37 28.49
N GLU A 202 28.03 -1.35 28.75
CA GLU A 202 28.84 -0.11 28.76
C GLU A 202 28.79 0.64 27.42
N ALA A 203 28.70 -0.09 26.31
CA ALA A 203 28.57 0.47 24.96
C ALA A 203 27.16 1.03 24.63
N GLY A 204 26.22 0.99 25.59
CA GLY A 204 24.86 1.51 25.43
C GLY A 204 23.80 0.42 25.26
N GLN A 205 22.65 0.84 24.71
CA GLN A 205 21.50 -0.02 24.47
C GLN A 205 21.25 -0.16 22.97
N VAL A 206 21.13 -1.40 22.49
CA VAL A 206 20.92 -1.72 21.08
C VAL A 206 19.76 -2.69 20.96
N ASP A 207 18.72 -2.27 20.22
CA ASP A 207 17.58 -3.11 19.86
C ASP A 207 17.83 -3.76 18.48
N ALA A 208 17.08 -4.82 18.18
CA ALA A 208 17.13 -5.46 16.86
C ALA A 208 16.69 -4.50 15.74
N LYS A 209 17.12 -4.78 14.51
CA LYS A 209 16.69 -4.00 13.34
C LYS A 209 15.20 -4.20 13.07
N PRO A 210 14.51 -3.22 12.46
CA PRO A 210 13.23 -3.44 11.81
C PRO A 210 13.25 -4.66 10.87
N CYS A 211 12.14 -5.42 10.86
CA CYS A 211 11.96 -6.59 10.00
C CYS A 211 12.24 -6.27 8.53
N ARG A 212 12.99 -7.15 7.86
CA ARG A 212 13.29 -7.06 6.41
C ARG A 212 12.13 -7.40 5.49
N HIS A 213 10.99 -7.81 6.04
CA HIS A 213 9.84 -8.21 5.26
C HIS A 213 8.62 -7.44 5.74
N SER A 214 7.87 -6.89 4.78
CA SER A 214 6.45 -6.56 4.96
C SER A 214 5.58 -7.81 5.17
N ARG A 215 6.17 -9.01 5.10
CA ARG A 215 5.54 -10.24 5.56
C ARG A 215 5.57 -10.25 7.07
N LEU A 216 4.37 -10.24 7.64
CA LEU A 216 4.00 -10.94 8.86
C LEU A 216 5.09 -11.93 9.30
N PRO A 217 5.56 -11.90 10.57
CA PRO A 217 6.35 -13.01 11.08
C PRO A 217 5.58 -14.30 10.77
N PRO A 218 6.25 -15.42 10.44
CA PRO A 218 5.55 -16.67 10.17
C PRO A 218 4.64 -16.94 11.36
N LEU A 219 3.34 -16.78 11.15
CA LEU A 219 2.35 -17.31 12.08
C LEU A 219 2.67 -18.81 12.17
N PRO A 220 2.62 -19.42 13.36
CA PRO A 220 2.73 -20.86 13.48
C PRO A 220 1.80 -21.50 12.44
N THR A 221 2.35 -22.41 11.66
CA THR A 221 1.75 -23.14 10.53
C THR A 221 0.23 -23.33 10.65
N SER A 222 -0.58 -22.39 10.16
CA SER A 222 -2.01 -22.60 9.86
C SER A 222 -2.74 -21.48 9.11
N SER A 223 -2.12 -20.36 8.70
CA SER A 223 -2.90 -19.27 8.07
C SER A 223 -2.10 -18.42 7.07
N ILE A 224 -2.17 -18.82 5.81
CA ILE A 224 -1.93 -17.91 4.68
C ILE A 224 -3.14 -16.95 4.64
N ALA A 225 -3.01 -15.76 5.23
CA ALA A 225 -4.16 -14.85 5.41
C ALA A 225 -4.65 -14.19 4.09
N MET A 226 -3.84 -14.16 3.02
CA MET A 226 -4.27 -13.51 1.76
C MET A 226 -5.27 -14.34 0.93
N PRO A 227 -5.10 -15.66 0.69
CA PRO A 227 -6.11 -16.46 0.00
C PRO A 227 -7.35 -16.77 0.86
N CYS A 228 -7.20 -16.82 2.19
CA CYS A 228 -8.31 -17.13 3.11
C CYS A 228 -9.32 -15.99 3.27
N ALA A 229 -8.98 -14.75 2.87
CA ALA A 229 -9.88 -13.60 3.01
C ALA A 229 -10.86 -13.42 1.85
N LEU A 230 -10.83 -14.24 0.79
CA LEU A 230 -11.78 -14.15 -0.34
C LEU A 230 -13.27 -14.07 0.10
N PRO A 231 -13.74 -14.79 1.14
CA PRO A 231 -15.10 -14.63 1.65
C PRO A 231 -15.35 -13.33 2.43
N GLU A 232 -14.35 -12.79 3.15
CA GLU A 232 -14.45 -11.54 3.91
C GLU A 232 -14.22 -10.29 3.03
N CYS A 233 -13.55 -10.45 1.89
CA CYS A 233 -13.28 -9.39 0.91
C CYS A 233 -14.50 -9.02 0.05
N VAL A 234 -15.62 -9.74 0.16
CA VAL A 234 -16.90 -9.48 -0.53
C VAL A 234 -17.45 -8.08 -0.27
N VAL A 235 -16.97 -7.39 0.77
CA VAL A 235 -17.50 -6.08 1.20
C VAL A 235 -16.77 -4.87 0.58
N LEU A 236 -15.57 -5.02 0.00
CA LEU A 236 -14.80 -3.86 -0.51
C LEU A 236 -14.90 -3.63 -2.04
N ALA A 237 -15.35 -4.62 -2.81
CA ALA A 237 -15.49 -4.50 -4.27
C ALA A 237 -16.89 -4.06 -4.75
N ARG A 238 -17.88 -3.97 -3.84
CA ARG A 238 -19.17 -3.36 -4.17
C ARG A 238 -19.01 -1.84 -4.12
N SER A 239 -18.69 -1.26 -5.29
CA SER A 239 -18.91 0.12 -5.69
C SER A 239 -19.30 1.09 -4.56
N VAL A 240 -18.33 1.88 -4.08
CA VAL A 240 -18.67 3.21 -3.56
C VAL A 240 -19.20 4.00 -4.75
N PRO A 241 -20.46 4.46 -4.75
CA PRO A 241 -20.97 5.29 -5.84
C PRO A 241 -20.12 6.55 -5.90
N LEU A 242 -19.46 6.79 -7.04
CA LEU A 242 -18.96 8.13 -7.35
C LEU A 242 -20.20 9.03 -7.44
N ALA A 243 -20.44 9.84 -6.40
CA ALA A 243 -21.45 10.88 -6.47
C ALA A 243 -21.07 11.82 -7.63
N PRO A 244 -21.99 12.16 -8.54
CA PRO A 244 -21.69 13.08 -9.63
C PRO A 244 -21.34 14.47 -9.07
N PRO A 245 -20.41 15.20 -9.69
CA PRO A 245 -20.10 16.57 -9.26
C PRO A 245 -21.33 17.46 -9.41
N ALA A 246 -21.58 18.28 -8.39
CA ALA A 246 -22.57 19.35 -8.40
C ALA A 246 -22.10 20.53 -9.25
#